data_AF-A0A2G5WMV2-F1
#
_entry.id   AF-A0A2G5WMV2-F1
#
_cell.length_a   1.000
_cell.length_b   1.000
_cell.length_c   1.000
_cell.angle_alpha   90.00
_cell.angle_beta   90.00
_cell.angle_gamma   90.00
#
_symmetry.space_group_name_H-M   'P 1'
#
loop_
_entity.id
_entity.type
_entity.pdbx_description
1 polymer ?
#
loop_
_entity_poly.entity_id
_entity_poly.type
_entity_poly.pdbx_seq_one_letter_code
_entity_poly.pdbx_strand_id
1 'polypeptide(L)'
;MNFVGKDLKFNGDDVWHKGNFTPPTSLPANGGNADTVDGKHASDFQELTNGGAYGLFPSTASTMVGNEYNVLLYAQERGYAITQTGSAKLNLTSLFDGKLAPTYSPNGVDPNDPLVITVSGLPNIHTQTGGVFGWTSRYYYPSKFKVEAYDSYNSRGWKTIIDKSTVYTPSKELLVPIYPSGLSGALTQFRITIYDTVGAVGSNGFNRIGLSEIFFCHPEAVAVNQYLDYVYSRLNHKHDADYEPKNSNIQSHISNKANPHGVTKAQVGLGSVFDYGLATQAEAESGTSNAKYMTPLRTKQAIDKFKPTKMSELENDIGAGGGIKITTSPTAPSSISPGDFWYKEVQ
;
A
#
# COMPACT_ATOMS: atom_id res chain seq x y z
N MET A 1 40.54 68.31 38.06
CA MET A 1 41.00 69.43 38.92
C MET A 1 42.01 70.32 38.17
N ASN A 2 41.52 71.32 37.44
CA ASN A 2 42.40 72.23 36.70
C ASN A 2 43.23 73.06 37.70
N PHE A 3 44.55 72.92 37.69
CA PHE A 3 45.47 73.74 38.47
C PHE A 3 46.39 74.47 37.48
N VAL A 4 46.21 75.78 37.36
CA VAL A 4 47.10 76.70 36.64
C VAL A 4 47.38 76.30 35.18
N GLY A 5 46.34 75.90 34.44
CA GLY A 5 46.38 75.85 32.97
C GLY A 5 47.24 74.75 32.34
N LYS A 6 47.48 73.62 33.04
CA LYS A 6 48.05 72.40 32.43
C LYS A 6 47.25 71.15 32.82
N ASP A 7 47.26 70.17 31.91
CA ASP A 7 46.48 68.94 32.01
C ASP A 7 46.89 68.08 33.21
N LEU A 8 45.88 67.55 33.89
CA LEU A 8 46.03 66.59 34.97
C LEU A 8 46.23 65.18 34.44
N LYS A 9 47.28 64.52 34.93
CA LYS A 9 47.48 63.08 34.80
C LYS A 9 47.34 62.43 36.17
N PHE A 10 46.72 61.26 36.24
CA PHE A 10 46.72 60.41 37.43
C PHE A 10 47.45 59.12 37.07
N ASN A 11 48.49 58.78 37.83
CA ASN A 11 49.36 57.61 37.56
C ASN A 11 49.93 57.54 36.14
N GLY A 12 50.21 58.69 35.52
CA GLY A 12 50.85 58.77 34.21
C GLY A 12 49.88 58.77 33.02
N ASP A 13 48.60 58.47 33.22
CA ASP A 13 47.61 58.39 32.15
C ASP A 13 46.73 59.64 32.08
N ASP A 14 46.44 60.08 30.85
CA ASP A 14 45.53 61.19 30.56
C ASP A 14 44.07 60.76 30.81
N VAL A 15 43.37 61.52 31.65
CA VAL A 15 41.94 61.31 31.91
C VAL A 15 41.12 62.07 30.84
N TRP A 16 41.10 61.48 29.65
CA TRP A 16 40.23 61.67 28.47
C TRP A 16 39.41 62.97 28.28
N HIS A 17 39.43 63.50 27.05
CA HIS A 17 38.19 63.87 26.36
C HIS A 17 38.21 63.53 24.87
N LYS A 18 37.00 63.28 24.33
CA LYS A 18 36.72 62.76 22.98
C LYS A 18 37.14 63.72 21.86
N GLY A 19 37.61 63.11 20.77
CA GLY A 19 37.53 63.66 19.42
C GLY A 19 38.87 64.06 18.83
N ASN A 20 39.53 63.14 18.11
CA ASN A 20 40.39 63.53 17.01
C ASN A 20 40.28 62.56 15.83
N PHE A 21 40.02 63.15 14.66
CA PHE A 21 39.67 62.51 13.39
C PHE A 21 40.92 62.16 12.58
N THR A 22 41.44 60.95 12.80
CA THR A 22 42.22 60.25 11.77
C THR A 22 41.90 58.76 11.89
N PRO A 23 41.39 58.10 10.84
CA PRO A 23 41.19 56.65 10.90
C PRO A 23 42.56 56.00 11.13
N PRO A 24 42.69 55.03 12.06
CA PRO A 24 43.93 54.29 12.23
C PRO A 24 44.27 53.58 10.92
N THR A 25 45.52 53.65 10.48
CA THR A 25 46.04 52.82 9.36
C THR A 25 46.01 51.32 9.66
N SER A 26 45.78 50.97 10.93
CA SER A 26 45.35 49.66 11.39
C SER A 26 44.65 49.81 12.74
N LEU A 27 43.48 49.20 12.91
CA LEU A 27 42.79 49.18 14.20
C LEU A 27 43.68 48.52 15.28
N PRO A 28 43.64 49.00 16.54
CA PRO A 28 44.38 48.36 17.63
C PRO A 28 43.92 46.92 17.79
N ALA A 29 44.87 46.01 17.94
CA ALA A 29 44.70 44.56 17.98
C ALA A 29 43.85 44.02 19.15
N ASN A 30 43.08 44.85 19.85
CA ASN A 30 42.17 44.44 20.91
C ASN A 30 40.97 45.40 21.12
N GLY A 31 40.59 46.15 20.09
CA GLY A 31 39.49 47.11 20.17
C GLY A 31 38.19 46.62 19.55
N GLY A 32 37.52 45.66 20.19
CA GLY A 32 36.11 45.35 19.92
C GLY A 32 35.81 43.88 19.67
N ASN A 33 36.17 42.98 20.59
CA ASN A 33 35.60 41.63 20.65
C ASN A 33 34.11 41.71 21.00
N ALA A 34 33.29 42.10 20.02
CA ALA A 34 31.99 41.48 19.89
C ALA A 34 32.25 40.03 19.44
N ASP A 35 32.15 39.14 20.43
CA ASP A 35 31.64 37.79 20.23
C ASP A 35 32.51 36.80 19.42
N THR A 36 33.73 36.54 19.91
CA THR A 36 34.50 35.37 19.45
C THR A 36 34.72 34.39 20.60
N VAL A 37 33.91 33.33 20.66
CA VAL A 37 34.23 32.15 21.47
C VAL A 37 35.28 31.34 20.71
N ASP A 38 36.38 30.98 21.38
CA ASP A 38 37.45 30.10 20.85
C ASP A 38 38.12 30.56 19.54
N GLY A 39 38.32 31.86 19.35
CA GLY A 39 39.08 32.40 18.21
C GLY A 39 38.36 32.35 16.87
N LYS A 40 37.04 32.13 16.89
CA LYS A 40 36.16 32.21 15.73
C LYS A 40 35.36 33.51 15.74
N HIS A 41 35.40 34.24 14.63
CA HIS A 41 34.62 35.46 14.42
C HIS A 41 33.11 35.15 14.40
N ALA A 42 32.24 36.13 14.69
CA ALA A 42 30.77 35.93 14.56
C ALA A 42 30.35 35.47 13.15
N SER A 43 31.14 35.79 12.13
CA SER A 43 30.99 35.30 10.75
C SER A 43 31.50 33.87 10.51
N ASP A 44 32.33 33.34 11.43
CA ASP A 44 32.79 31.94 11.43
C ASP A 44 31.79 31.03 12.14
N PHE A 45 30.90 31.58 12.98
CA PHE A 45 29.63 30.96 13.30
C PHE A 45 28.77 31.11 12.05
N GLN A 46 28.54 29.99 11.36
CA GLN A 46 27.69 29.88 10.18
C GLN A 46 26.47 30.81 10.33
N GLU A 47 26.35 31.82 9.47
CA GLU A 47 25.14 32.66 9.40
C GLU A 47 23.95 31.72 9.15
N LEU A 48 23.26 31.34 10.22
CA LEU A 48 22.05 30.52 10.17
C LEU A 48 20.89 31.26 9.49
N THR A 49 21.10 32.50 9.07
CA THR A 49 20.04 33.37 8.55
C THR A 49 20.51 34.21 7.37
N ASN A 50 20.48 33.57 6.21
CA ASN A 50 19.73 34.13 5.09
C ASN A 50 18.71 33.08 4.59
N GLY A 51 17.82 32.62 5.49
CA GLY A 51 16.57 31.98 5.08
C GLY A 51 16.17 30.60 5.64
N GLY A 52 16.89 29.98 6.57
CA GLY A 52 16.43 28.72 7.17
C GLY A 52 17.49 28.06 8.03
N ALA A 53 17.09 27.54 9.18
CA ALA A 53 17.98 26.93 10.17
C ALA A 53 18.70 25.68 9.62
N TYR A 54 19.78 25.87 8.87
CA TYR A 54 20.64 24.79 8.38
C TYR A 54 21.79 24.54 9.34
N GLY A 55 21.46 24.00 10.50
CA GLY A 55 22.45 23.47 11.43
C GLY A 55 22.49 21.95 11.43
N LEU A 56 21.33 21.29 11.49
CA LEU A 56 21.30 19.87 11.91
C LEU A 56 20.14 19.03 11.34
N PHE A 57 19.36 19.52 10.36
CA PHE A 57 18.23 18.79 9.78
C PHE A 57 18.40 18.55 8.27
N PRO A 58 17.99 17.38 7.73
CA PRO A 58 17.45 16.19 8.42
C PRO A 58 18.54 15.30 9.02
N SER A 59 18.16 14.16 9.61
CA SER A 59 19.13 13.14 10.03
C SER A 59 19.96 12.65 8.84
N THR A 60 21.29 12.62 9.00
CA THR A 60 22.26 12.17 8.01
C THR A 60 23.14 11.06 8.57
N ALA A 61 24.23 10.68 7.88
CA ALA A 61 25.22 9.79 8.47
C ALA A 61 26.08 10.50 9.54
N SER A 62 25.98 11.83 9.65
CA SER A 62 26.78 12.69 10.52
C SER A 62 25.96 13.50 11.54
N THR A 63 24.64 13.58 11.36
CA THR A 63 23.72 14.36 12.22
C THR A 63 22.46 13.55 12.56
N MET A 64 21.89 13.73 13.75
CA MET A 64 20.68 13.01 14.18
C MET A 64 19.71 13.98 14.87
N VAL A 65 18.76 14.54 14.11
CA VAL A 65 17.78 15.51 14.64
C VAL A 65 16.34 15.21 14.23
N GLY A 66 16.16 14.30 13.27
CA GLY A 66 14.85 13.74 12.90
C GLY A 66 14.49 14.00 11.44
N ASN A 67 13.58 13.17 10.93
CA ASN A 67 13.10 13.21 9.53
C ASN A 67 11.69 13.81 9.44
N GLU A 68 11.25 14.51 10.49
CA GLU A 68 9.88 15.03 10.64
C GLU A 68 9.58 16.23 9.74
N TYR A 69 10.43 16.52 8.77
CA TYR A 69 10.15 17.54 7.75
C TYR A 69 10.34 16.98 6.35
N ASN A 70 10.72 15.70 6.23
CA ASN A 70 10.88 15.02 4.96
C ASN A 70 9.49 14.69 4.39
N VAL A 71 9.04 15.45 3.38
CA VAL A 71 7.77 15.17 2.72
C VAL A 71 7.80 13.87 1.91
N LEU A 72 8.99 13.35 1.61
CA LEU A 72 9.17 12.07 0.90
C LEU A 72 9.14 10.85 1.84
N LEU A 73 9.03 11.04 3.16
CA LEU A 73 8.92 9.92 4.09
C LEU A 73 7.64 9.12 3.82
N TYR A 74 7.79 7.83 3.51
CA TYR A 74 6.79 6.92 2.96
C TYR A 74 6.17 7.39 1.65
N ALA A 75 6.98 7.94 0.74
CA ALA A 75 6.55 8.53 -0.54
C ALA A 75 5.52 7.68 -1.31
N GLN A 76 5.75 6.38 -1.44
CA GLN A 76 4.84 5.48 -2.16
C GLN A 76 3.47 5.36 -1.48
N GLU A 77 3.43 5.32 -0.14
CA GLU A 77 2.17 5.27 0.63
C GLU A 77 1.42 6.61 0.57
N ARG A 78 2.15 7.72 0.43
CA ARG A 78 1.58 9.06 0.18
C ARG A 78 1.06 9.25 -1.26
N GLY A 79 1.20 8.24 -2.12
CA GLY A 79 0.73 8.27 -3.50
C GLY A 79 1.70 8.95 -4.48
N TYR A 80 2.94 9.21 -4.08
CA TYR A 80 3.97 9.71 -5.00
C TYR A 80 4.48 8.60 -5.90
N ALA A 81 4.69 8.93 -7.18
CA ALA A 81 5.22 7.99 -8.15
C ALA A 81 6.75 8.09 -8.19
N ILE A 82 7.41 6.99 -7.81
CA ILE A 82 8.86 6.84 -7.80
C ILE A 82 9.26 5.83 -8.87
N THR A 83 10.07 6.25 -9.83
CA THR A 83 10.56 5.39 -10.93
C THR A 83 12.07 5.43 -11.04
N GLN A 84 12.68 4.36 -11.57
CA GLN A 84 14.12 4.33 -11.85
C GLN A 84 14.48 3.70 -13.20
N THR A 85 15.43 4.29 -13.91
CA THR A 85 16.09 3.74 -15.13
C THR A 85 17.60 3.61 -14.90
N GLY A 86 18.36 3.05 -15.85
CA GLY A 86 19.81 2.88 -15.71
C GLY A 86 20.28 1.45 -15.35
N SER A 87 21.59 1.27 -15.41
CA SER A 87 22.30 -0.01 -15.24
C SER A 87 22.31 -0.54 -13.80
N ALA A 88 22.27 0.38 -12.83
CA ALA A 88 22.16 0.10 -11.41
C ALA A 88 20.70 0.27 -10.96
N LYS A 89 20.27 -0.52 -9.98
CA LYS A 89 18.93 -0.44 -9.38
C LYS A 89 19.02 -0.47 -7.88
N LEU A 90 18.23 0.35 -7.20
CA LEU A 90 18.10 0.39 -5.75
C LEU A 90 16.72 -0.09 -5.32
N ASN A 91 16.56 -0.48 -4.06
CA ASN A 91 15.24 -0.71 -3.49
C ASN A 91 14.56 0.64 -3.24
N LEU A 92 13.60 1.02 -4.09
CA LEU A 92 12.93 2.31 -4.01
C LEU A 92 12.13 2.49 -2.72
N THR A 93 11.56 1.43 -2.15
CA THR A 93 10.80 1.55 -0.89
C THR A 93 11.72 1.89 0.28
N SER A 94 12.90 1.27 0.32
CA SER A 94 13.89 1.54 1.37
C SER A 94 14.48 2.95 1.34
N LEU A 95 14.40 3.67 0.22
CA LEU A 95 14.91 5.05 0.12
C LEU A 95 14.03 6.09 0.79
N PHE A 96 12.83 5.69 1.23
CA PHE A 96 11.80 6.58 1.77
C PHE A 96 11.18 6.01 3.05
N ASP A 97 11.75 4.99 3.68
CA ASP A 97 11.13 4.33 4.85
C ASP A 97 11.54 4.96 6.19
N GLY A 98 12.45 5.95 6.17
CA GLY A 98 12.93 6.65 7.36
C GLY A 98 13.87 5.83 8.25
N LYS A 99 14.23 4.60 7.88
CA LYS A 99 15.16 3.75 8.66
C LYS A 99 16.61 4.13 8.45
N LEU A 100 16.92 4.98 7.45
CA LEU A 100 18.27 5.40 7.05
C LEU A 100 19.23 4.24 6.74
N ALA A 101 18.70 3.02 6.58
CA ALA A 101 19.48 1.83 6.27
C ALA A 101 19.84 1.83 4.78
N PRO A 102 21.12 1.71 4.40
CA PRO A 102 21.52 1.78 3.01
C PRO A 102 20.98 0.60 2.21
N THR A 103 20.37 0.91 1.06
CA THR A 103 20.16 -0.05 -0.02
C THR A 103 21.31 0.04 -1.01
N TYR A 104 21.77 -1.10 -1.51
CA TYR A 104 22.90 -1.18 -2.44
C TYR A 104 22.46 -1.81 -3.76
N SER A 105 22.97 -1.27 -4.87
CA SER A 105 22.71 -1.85 -6.17
C SER A 105 23.47 -3.15 -6.35
N PRO A 106 22.94 -4.17 -7.06
CA PRO A 106 23.71 -5.38 -7.39
C PRO A 106 24.82 -5.10 -8.42
N ASN A 107 24.52 -4.26 -9.41
CA ASN A 107 25.42 -3.85 -10.49
C ASN A 107 25.94 -2.42 -10.28
N GLY A 108 27.04 -2.08 -10.96
CA GLY A 108 27.60 -0.74 -11.01
C GLY A 108 26.84 0.22 -11.93
N VAL A 109 27.06 1.51 -11.71
CA VAL A 109 26.51 2.61 -12.51
C VAL A 109 27.37 2.81 -13.77
N ASP A 110 26.82 2.49 -14.93
CA ASP A 110 27.44 2.75 -16.24
C ASP A 110 27.19 4.23 -16.60
N PRO A 111 28.23 5.03 -16.86
CA PRO A 111 28.05 6.44 -17.27
C PRO A 111 27.22 6.63 -18.56
N ASN A 112 27.13 5.62 -19.43
CA ASN A 112 26.31 5.66 -20.66
C ASN A 112 24.85 5.21 -20.43
N ASP A 113 24.57 4.53 -19.32
CA ASP A 113 23.23 4.14 -18.86
C ASP A 113 23.07 4.50 -17.38
N PRO A 114 23.13 5.81 -17.05
CA PRO A 114 23.23 6.27 -15.66
C PRO A 114 21.97 5.90 -14.86
N LEU A 115 22.14 5.70 -13.55
CA LEU A 115 20.99 5.53 -12.66
C LEU A 115 20.21 6.85 -12.61
N VAL A 116 18.96 6.81 -13.07
CA VAL A 116 18.04 7.95 -12.97
C VAL A 116 16.92 7.56 -12.03
N ILE A 117 16.73 8.30 -10.94
CA ILE A 117 15.57 8.18 -10.05
C ILE A 117 14.70 9.41 -10.26
N THR A 118 13.41 9.20 -10.53
CA THR A 118 12.42 10.27 -10.68
C THR A 118 11.38 10.15 -9.59
N VAL A 119 11.16 11.25 -8.87
CA VAL A 119 10.10 11.44 -7.88
C VAL A 119 9.07 12.37 -8.50
N SER A 120 7.80 11.98 -8.52
CA SER A 120 6.73 12.76 -9.14
C SER A 120 5.43 12.69 -8.34
N GLY A 121 4.53 13.63 -8.61
CA GLY A 121 3.28 13.78 -7.85
C GLY A 121 3.43 14.58 -6.55
N LEU A 122 4.51 15.36 -6.42
CA LEU A 122 4.70 16.23 -5.26
C LEU A 122 3.68 17.37 -5.25
N PRO A 123 3.37 17.93 -4.06
CA PRO A 123 2.40 19.02 -3.94
C PRO A 123 2.72 20.19 -4.86
N ASN A 124 1.71 20.69 -5.57
CA ASN A 124 1.81 21.91 -6.38
C ASN A 124 1.67 23.16 -5.48
N ILE A 125 2.63 23.31 -4.55
CA ILE A 125 2.71 24.39 -3.57
C ILE A 125 4.05 25.10 -3.77
N HIS A 126 4.10 26.40 -3.52
CA HIS A 126 5.35 27.14 -3.66
C HIS A 126 6.37 26.68 -2.63
N THR A 127 7.50 26.17 -3.11
CA THR A 127 8.70 26.00 -2.32
C THR A 127 9.35 27.37 -2.16
N GLN A 128 8.96 28.10 -1.11
CA GLN A 128 9.59 29.35 -0.68
C GLN A 128 10.95 29.08 -0.01
N THR A 129 11.53 30.13 0.60
CA THR A 129 12.75 30.07 1.39
C THR A 129 12.69 28.96 2.45
N GLY A 130 13.77 28.18 2.60
CA GLY A 130 13.87 27.09 3.57
C GLY A 130 13.72 25.68 2.98
N GLY A 131 13.35 25.54 1.70
CA GLY A 131 13.31 24.24 1.03
C GLY A 131 14.69 23.59 0.91
N VAL A 132 14.79 22.28 1.16
CA VAL A 132 16.02 21.49 1.00
C VAL A 132 15.74 20.18 0.29
N PHE A 133 16.53 19.87 -0.71
CA PHE A 133 16.57 18.55 -1.30
C PHE A 133 17.91 17.88 -1.01
N GLY A 134 17.90 16.55 -0.87
CA GLY A 134 19.14 15.83 -0.65
C GLY A 134 19.00 14.33 -0.54
N TRP A 135 20.11 13.72 -0.15
CA TRP A 135 20.17 12.31 0.20
C TRP A 135 21.17 12.06 1.32
N THR A 136 20.99 10.91 1.94
CA THR A 136 21.97 10.28 2.81
C THR A 136 22.43 8.99 2.15
N SER A 137 23.67 8.58 2.44
CA SER A 137 24.20 7.31 1.97
C SER A 137 25.20 6.76 2.98
N ARG A 138 25.48 5.47 2.85
CA ARG A 138 26.49 4.80 3.65
C ARG A 138 27.24 3.83 2.76
N TYR A 139 28.53 4.11 2.58
CA TYR A 139 29.39 3.44 1.58
C TYR A 139 28.86 3.61 0.14
N TYR A 140 29.74 3.44 -0.85
CA TYR A 140 29.37 3.39 -2.27
C TYR A 140 28.56 4.60 -2.78
N TYR A 141 28.93 5.78 -2.31
CA TYR A 141 28.15 7.00 -2.48
C TYR A 141 28.41 7.68 -3.84
N PRO A 142 27.46 8.51 -4.31
CA PRO A 142 27.63 9.25 -5.56
C PRO A 142 28.92 10.06 -5.62
N SER A 143 29.60 10.02 -6.77
CA SER A 143 30.81 10.81 -7.05
C SER A 143 30.64 11.74 -8.26
N LYS A 144 29.74 11.41 -9.19
CA LYS A 144 29.30 12.29 -10.27
C LYS A 144 27.80 12.19 -10.42
N PHE A 145 27.10 13.31 -10.35
CA PHE A 145 25.63 13.34 -10.30
C PHE A 145 25.05 14.66 -10.80
N LYS A 146 23.77 14.65 -11.12
CA LYS A 146 22.98 15.84 -11.44
C LYS A 146 21.62 15.72 -10.76
N VAL A 147 21.14 16.81 -10.17
CA VAL A 147 19.78 16.91 -9.63
C VAL A 147 19.04 18.02 -10.33
N GLU A 148 17.82 17.71 -10.76
CA GLU A 148 16.92 18.64 -11.42
C GLU A 148 15.55 18.59 -10.75
N ALA A 149 14.83 19.71 -10.74
CA ALA A 149 13.44 19.78 -10.32
C ALA A 149 12.57 20.34 -11.44
N TYR A 150 11.35 19.84 -11.57
CA TYR A 150 10.35 20.42 -12.47
C TYR A 150 9.57 21.51 -11.72
N ASP A 151 9.75 22.76 -12.14
CA ASP A 151 9.00 23.91 -11.63
C ASP A 151 7.73 24.10 -12.46
N SER A 152 6.58 23.71 -11.91
CA SER A 152 5.27 23.89 -12.54
C SER A 152 4.77 25.33 -12.47
N TYR A 153 5.36 26.17 -11.61
CA TYR A 153 4.95 27.57 -11.50
C TYR A 153 5.22 28.30 -12.81
N ASN A 154 4.18 28.92 -13.38
CA ASN A 154 4.24 29.63 -14.66
C ASN A 154 4.93 28.83 -15.79
N SER A 155 4.78 27.49 -15.80
CA SER A 155 5.33 26.61 -16.83
C SER A 155 6.85 26.74 -17.02
N ARG A 156 7.60 26.99 -15.94
CA ARG A 156 9.06 27.20 -15.97
C ARG A 156 9.88 25.96 -16.31
N GLY A 157 9.29 24.77 -16.15
CA GLY A 157 9.85 23.50 -16.60
C GLY A 157 11.01 22.98 -15.75
N TRP A 158 11.84 22.11 -16.34
CA TRP A 158 12.99 21.53 -15.64
C TRP A 158 14.06 22.59 -15.34
N LYS A 159 14.52 22.61 -14.10
CA LYS A 159 15.61 23.44 -13.59
C LYS A 159 16.68 22.57 -12.96
N THR A 160 17.93 22.86 -13.25
CA THR A 160 19.06 22.19 -12.60
C THR A 160 19.29 22.80 -11.22
N ILE A 161 19.27 21.96 -10.20
CA ILE A 161 19.55 22.34 -8.81
C ILE A 161 21.06 22.29 -8.56
N ILE A 162 21.69 21.20 -8.99
CA ILE A 162 23.12 20.99 -8.89
C ILE A 162 23.58 20.09 -10.04
N ASP A 163 24.71 20.44 -10.64
CA ASP A 163 25.37 19.63 -11.66
C ASP A 163 26.82 19.36 -11.27
N LYS A 164 27.10 18.09 -11.01
CA LYS A 164 28.43 17.51 -10.77
C LYS A 164 28.65 16.31 -11.71
N SER A 165 28.01 16.31 -12.87
CA SER A 165 28.10 15.21 -13.84
C SER A 165 29.51 15.01 -14.39
N THR A 166 30.30 16.08 -14.48
CA THR A 166 31.65 16.07 -15.03
C THR A 166 32.76 16.19 -13.98
N VAL A 167 32.41 16.54 -12.73
CA VAL A 167 33.38 16.83 -11.66
C VAL A 167 33.29 15.77 -10.58
N TYR A 168 34.39 15.07 -10.33
CA TYR A 168 34.48 14.09 -9.24
C TYR A 168 34.30 14.78 -7.87
N THR A 169 33.11 14.62 -7.30
CA THR A 169 32.66 15.26 -6.06
C THR A 169 31.97 14.21 -5.17
N PRO A 170 32.73 13.31 -4.51
CA PRO A 170 32.17 12.27 -3.66
C PRO A 170 31.30 12.86 -2.54
N SER A 171 30.04 12.47 -2.50
CA SER A 171 29.03 13.03 -1.61
C SER A 171 28.32 11.92 -0.84
N LYS A 172 28.83 11.65 0.37
CA LYS A 172 28.17 10.76 1.36
C LYS A 172 26.80 11.30 1.76
N GLU A 173 26.72 12.62 1.84
CA GLU A 173 25.53 13.37 2.17
C GLU A 173 25.45 14.53 1.19
N LEU A 174 24.26 14.78 0.67
CA LEU A 174 23.96 15.97 -0.09
C LEU A 174 22.85 16.73 0.62
N LEU A 175 23.10 18.00 0.90
CA LEU A 175 22.07 18.98 1.21
C LEU A 175 22.17 20.12 0.21
N VAL A 176 21.13 20.33 -0.58
CA VAL A 176 21.04 21.47 -1.48
C VAL A 176 19.85 22.34 -1.07
N PRO A 177 20.11 23.57 -0.62
CA PRO A 177 19.03 24.53 -0.41
C PRO A 177 18.43 24.91 -1.76
N ILE A 178 17.10 24.92 -1.84
CA ILE A 178 16.36 25.27 -3.04
C ILE A 178 16.50 26.77 -3.32
N TYR A 179 16.35 27.59 -2.27
CA TYR A 179 16.64 29.02 -2.28
C TYR A 179 17.91 29.29 -1.46
N PRO A 180 18.85 30.14 -1.91
CA PRO A 180 18.81 31.02 -3.09
C PRO A 180 19.35 30.39 -4.38
N SER A 181 19.43 29.06 -4.50
CA SER A 181 20.01 28.34 -5.66
C SER A 181 19.23 28.48 -7.00
N GLY A 182 18.47 29.56 -7.17
CA GLY A 182 17.73 29.88 -8.39
C GLY A 182 16.37 29.17 -8.51
N LEU A 183 15.93 28.47 -7.47
CA LEU A 183 14.66 27.76 -7.45
C LEU A 183 13.73 28.44 -6.44
N SER A 184 12.65 29.01 -6.95
CA SER A 184 11.53 29.54 -6.17
C SER A 184 10.28 29.31 -6.99
N GLY A 185 9.41 28.40 -6.58
CA GLY A 185 8.31 27.95 -7.43
C GLY A 185 7.72 26.64 -6.94
N ALA A 186 6.86 26.03 -7.74
CA ALA A 186 6.15 24.81 -7.35
C ALA A 186 6.91 23.59 -7.87
N LEU A 187 7.73 22.99 -7.00
CA LEU A 187 8.60 21.86 -7.35
C LEU A 187 7.80 20.55 -7.26
N THR A 188 7.26 20.11 -8.40
CA THR A 188 6.32 18.98 -8.47
C THR A 188 6.99 17.64 -8.80
N GLN A 189 8.24 17.70 -9.26
CA GLN A 189 9.04 16.52 -9.57
C GLN A 189 10.53 16.77 -9.27
N PHE A 190 11.24 15.72 -8.91
CA PHE A 190 12.71 15.70 -8.87
C PHE A 190 13.24 14.59 -9.75
N ARG A 191 14.35 14.86 -10.44
CA ARG A 191 15.12 13.90 -11.22
C ARG A 191 16.56 13.89 -10.71
N ILE A 192 17.00 12.74 -10.24
CA ILE A 192 18.34 12.49 -9.72
C ILE A 192 19.03 11.59 -10.74
N THR A 193 20.13 12.03 -11.32
CA THR A 193 20.94 11.25 -12.25
C THR A 193 22.30 11.01 -11.64
N ILE A 194 22.70 9.75 -11.47
CA ILE A 194 24.01 9.36 -10.95
C ILE A 194 24.80 8.75 -12.11
N TYR A 195 25.98 9.29 -12.36
CA TYR A 195 26.87 8.88 -13.46
C TYR A 195 28.04 8.03 -12.96
N ASP A 196 28.45 8.20 -11.70
CA ASP A 196 29.58 7.50 -11.10
C ASP A 196 29.49 7.51 -9.57
N THR A 197 30.17 6.57 -8.92
CA THR A 197 30.20 6.40 -7.46
C THR A 197 31.59 6.00 -6.97
N VAL A 198 31.78 5.93 -5.65
CA VAL A 198 32.98 5.37 -5.00
C VAL A 198 32.80 3.92 -4.53
N GLY A 199 31.88 3.19 -5.16
CA GLY A 199 31.51 1.84 -4.76
C GLY A 199 32.53 0.76 -5.06
N ALA A 200 32.32 -0.42 -4.48
CA ALA A 200 32.98 -1.63 -4.98
C ALA A 200 32.55 -1.89 -6.43
N VAL A 201 33.46 -2.44 -7.23
CA VAL A 201 33.19 -2.78 -8.64
C VAL A 201 32.19 -3.93 -8.71
N GLY A 202 31.08 -3.73 -9.41
CA GLY A 202 30.07 -4.76 -9.70
C GLY A 202 30.49 -5.68 -10.83
N SER A 203 29.73 -6.73 -11.09
CA SER A 203 30.03 -7.71 -12.14
C SER A 203 30.04 -7.11 -13.56
N ASN A 204 29.43 -5.95 -13.76
CA ASN A 204 29.44 -5.19 -15.02
C ASN A 204 30.66 -4.26 -15.16
N GLY A 205 31.63 -4.30 -14.24
CA GLY A 205 32.88 -3.52 -14.33
C GLY A 205 32.79 -2.08 -13.85
N PHE A 206 31.62 -1.64 -13.36
CA PHE A 206 31.39 -0.28 -12.86
C PHE A 206 31.20 -0.24 -11.34
N ASN A 207 31.35 0.93 -10.73
CA ASN A 207 31.20 1.10 -9.28
C ASN A 207 29.73 1.03 -8.87
N ARG A 208 29.42 0.21 -7.85
CA ARG A 208 28.07 0.04 -7.27
C ARG A 208 27.63 1.31 -6.53
N ILE A 209 26.33 1.48 -6.32
CA ILE A 209 25.78 2.60 -5.55
C ILE A 209 25.15 2.10 -4.24
N GLY A 210 25.31 2.90 -3.18
CA GLY A 210 24.56 2.80 -1.93
C GLY A 210 23.89 4.12 -1.61
N LEU A 211 22.59 4.11 -1.33
CA LEU A 211 21.85 5.26 -0.78
C LEU A 211 21.01 4.79 0.40
N SER A 212 20.88 5.64 1.41
CA SER A 212 20.14 5.37 2.65
C SER A 212 18.76 6.01 2.63
N GLU A 213 18.65 7.26 2.21
CA GLU A 213 17.38 8.00 2.19
C GLU A 213 17.49 9.14 1.19
N ILE A 214 16.40 9.42 0.47
CA ILE A 214 16.25 10.66 -0.30
C ILE A 214 15.20 11.51 0.41
N PHE A 215 15.51 12.79 0.60
CA PHE A 215 14.64 13.69 1.32
C PHE A 215 14.37 14.98 0.56
N PHE A 216 13.17 15.51 0.81
CA PHE A 216 12.80 16.85 0.43
C PHE A 216 12.06 17.49 1.62
N CYS A 217 12.63 18.55 2.16
CA CYS A 217 11.98 19.38 3.17
C CYS A 217 11.29 20.54 2.46
N HIS A 218 9.96 20.58 2.52
CA HIS A 218 9.17 21.61 1.84
C HIS A 218 8.48 22.53 2.87
N PRO A 219 8.91 23.80 3.02
CA PRO A 219 8.51 24.66 4.14
C PRO A 219 6.99 24.88 4.27
N GLU A 220 6.26 24.94 3.16
CA GLU A 220 4.79 25.15 3.16
C GLU A 220 3.95 23.88 3.02
N ALA A 221 4.55 22.75 2.64
CA ALA A 221 3.84 21.50 2.42
C ALA A 221 4.04 20.54 3.61
N VAL A 222 4.86 20.92 4.59
CA VAL A 222 4.93 20.22 5.87
C VAL A 222 3.63 20.45 6.62
N ALA A 223 2.90 19.38 6.89
CA ALA A 223 1.81 19.40 7.87
C ALA A 223 2.34 18.93 9.23
N VAL A 224 1.94 19.63 10.31
CA VAL A 224 2.29 19.34 11.72
C VAL A 224 1.78 17.96 12.18
N ASN A 225 0.83 17.36 11.46
CA ASN A 225 0.28 16.04 11.77
C ASN A 225 1.17 14.90 11.27
N GLN A 226 2.45 14.97 11.58
CA GLN A 226 3.33 13.85 11.39
C GLN A 226 3.01 12.81 12.46
N TYR A 227 2.31 11.76 12.04
CA TYR A 227 1.99 10.54 12.80
C TYR A 227 0.79 10.52 13.75
N LEU A 228 -0.06 11.55 13.87
CA LEU A 228 -1.40 11.30 14.45
C LEU A 228 -2.29 10.46 13.51
N ASP A 229 -2.02 10.46 12.19
CA ASP A 229 -2.73 9.61 11.22
C ASP A 229 -2.13 8.20 11.05
N TYR A 230 -0.86 7.95 11.39
CA TYR A 230 -0.34 6.58 11.47
C TYR A 230 -0.88 5.85 12.72
N VAL A 231 -1.30 6.57 13.76
CA VAL A 231 -2.09 5.95 14.84
C VAL A 231 -3.44 5.44 14.33
N TYR A 232 -3.96 5.98 13.21
CA TYR A 232 -5.12 5.47 12.48
C TYR A 232 -4.79 4.44 11.37
N SER A 233 -3.52 4.10 11.10
CA SER A 233 -3.19 2.96 10.23
C SER A 233 -3.63 1.61 10.82
N ARG A 234 -4.01 1.59 12.11
CA ARG A 234 -4.81 0.50 12.72
C ARG A 234 -6.23 0.36 12.15
N LEU A 235 -6.74 1.27 11.31
CA LEU A 235 -8.01 1.07 10.59
C LEU A 235 -7.85 0.22 9.32
N ASN A 236 -6.62 0.05 8.80
CA ASN A 236 -6.33 -0.80 7.64
C ASN A 236 -5.20 -1.80 7.95
N HIS A 237 -5.24 -2.47 9.10
CA HIS A 237 -4.44 -3.68 9.30
C HIS A 237 -4.93 -4.77 8.33
N LYS A 238 -4.33 -4.82 7.14
CA LYS A 238 -4.55 -5.89 6.19
C LYS A 238 -3.84 -7.14 6.73
N HIS A 239 -4.61 -8.13 7.18
CA HIS A 239 -4.10 -9.44 7.59
C HIS A 239 -3.76 -10.29 6.35
N ASP A 240 -2.78 -9.87 5.54
CA ASP A 240 -2.29 -10.61 4.37
C ASP A 240 -1.17 -11.61 4.66
N ALA A 241 -0.86 -11.82 5.96
CA ALA A 241 0.10 -12.78 6.51
C ALA A 241 1.57 -12.35 6.52
N ASP A 242 1.91 -11.12 6.09
CA ASP A 242 3.29 -10.63 6.12
C ASP A 242 3.69 -10.02 7.48
N TYR A 243 2.72 -9.46 8.24
CA TYR A 243 2.99 -8.75 9.50
C TYR A 243 2.41 -9.41 10.76
N GLU A 244 1.27 -10.09 10.66
CA GLU A 244 0.69 -10.88 11.74
C GLU A 244 -0.01 -12.11 11.12
N PRO A 245 0.23 -13.33 11.65
CA PRO A 245 -0.42 -14.53 11.13
C PRO A 245 -1.94 -14.36 11.21
N LYS A 246 -2.64 -14.77 10.15
CA LYS A 246 -4.12 -14.83 10.17
C LYS A 246 -4.54 -15.63 11.40
N ASN A 247 -5.47 -15.09 12.19
CA ASN A 247 -5.93 -15.73 13.41
C ASN A 247 -6.30 -17.19 13.14
N SER A 248 -5.61 -18.12 13.81
CA SER A 248 -5.73 -19.56 13.60
C SER A 248 -7.16 -20.07 13.82
N ASN A 249 -7.88 -19.49 14.78
CA ASN A 249 -9.28 -19.84 15.05
C ASN A 249 -10.19 -19.43 13.88
N ILE A 250 -9.94 -18.27 13.26
CA ILE A 250 -10.70 -17.81 12.10
C ILE A 250 -10.39 -18.68 10.87
N GLN A 251 -9.11 -19.01 10.64
CA GLN A 251 -8.74 -19.90 9.52
C GLN A 251 -9.32 -21.31 9.71
N SER A 252 -9.30 -21.83 10.94
CA SER A 252 -9.96 -23.08 11.31
C SER A 252 -11.46 -23.01 11.09
N HIS A 253 -12.13 -21.91 11.47
CA HIS A 253 -13.56 -21.73 11.20
C HIS A 253 -13.87 -21.66 9.70
N ILE A 254 -13.05 -20.95 8.90
CA ILE A 254 -13.21 -20.86 7.44
C ILE A 254 -13.02 -22.22 6.75
N SER A 255 -12.05 -23.02 7.22
CA SER A 255 -11.77 -24.36 6.68
C SER A 255 -12.74 -25.43 7.23
N ASN A 256 -13.44 -25.14 8.32
CA ASN A 256 -14.41 -26.04 8.93
C ASN A 256 -15.63 -26.25 8.01
N LYS A 257 -15.70 -27.42 7.39
CA LYS A 257 -16.86 -27.88 6.60
C LYS A 257 -17.87 -28.67 7.43
N ALA A 258 -17.64 -28.81 8.74
CA ALA A 258 -18.56 -29.50 9.64
C ALA A 258 -19.75 -28.63 10.10
N ASN A 259 -19.74 -27.29 9.87
CA ASN A 259 -20.86 -26.34 10.10
C ASN A 259 -20.48 -24.88 9.69
N PRO A 260 -21.30 -24.01 9.03
CA PRO A 260 -22.57 -24.22 8.30
C PRO A 260 -22.43 -24.22 6.76
N HIS A 261 -21.23 -24.10 6.20
CA HIS A 261 -21.06 -24.03 4.74
C HIS A 261 -20.94 -25.43 4.12
N GLY A 262 -22.10 -26.03 3.79
CA GLY A 262 -22.20 -27.27 3.02
C GLY A 262 -22.54 -28.50 3.85
N VAL A 263 -23.67 -28.46 4.58
CA VAL A 263 -24.19 -29.63 5.29
C VAL A 263 -24.53 -30.77 4.30
N THR A 264 -24.01 -31.96 4.59
CA THR A 264 -24.26 -33.21 3.86
C THR A 264 -25.55 -33.86 4.34
N LYS A 265 -26.18 -34.69 3.50
CA LYS A 265 -27.37 -35.48 3.90
C LYS A 265 -27.13 -36.33 5.15
N ALA A 266 -25.91 -36.82 5.34
CA ALA A 266 -25.52 -37.57 6.53
C ALA A 266 -25.60 -36.73 7.81
N GLN A 267 -25.16 -35.46 7.75
CA GLN A 267 -25.14 -34.56 8.92
C GLN A 267 -26.53 -34.18 9.43
N VAL A 268 -27.53 -34.16 8.55
CA VAL A 268 -28.93 -33.87 8.92
C VAL A 268 -29.76 -35.14 9.14
N GLY A 269 -29.13 -36.32 9.18
CA GLY A 269 -29.82 -37.59 9.40
C GLY A 269 -30.65 -38.08 8.20
N LEU A 270 -30.45 -37.49 7.00
CA LEU A 270 -31.18 -37.80 5.77
C LEU A 270 -30.37 -38.66 4.79
N GLY A 271 -29.33 -39.37 5.26
CA GLY A 271 -28.44 -40.17 4.41
C GLY A 271 -29.15 -41.28 3.61
N SER A 272 -30.28 -41.78 4.11
CA SER A 272 -31.11 -42.79 3.44
C SER A 272 -32.21 -42.19 2.55
N VAL A 273 -32.35 -40.86 2.52
CA VAL A 273 -33.38 -40.17 1.74
C VAL A 273 -32.81 -39.75 0.38
N PHE A 274 -33.38 -40.32 -0.69
CA PHE A 274 -33.03 -39.98 -2.07
C PHE A 274 -33.67 -38.66 -2.51
N ASP A 275 -33.05 -37.94 -3.45
CA ASP A 275 -33.63 -36.71 -4.03
C ASP A 275 -34.54 -37.04 -5.21
N TYR A 276 -35.64 -37.75 -4.95
CA TYR A 276 -36.64 -38.04 -5.97
C TYR A 276 -37.72 -36.96 -6.01
N GLY A 277 -38.17 -36.61 -7.21
CA GLY A 277 -39.33 -35.75 -7.40
C GLY A 277 -40.65 -36.47 -7.07
N LEU A 278 -41.71 -35.71 -6.88
CA LEU A 278 -43.06 -36.27 -6.77
C LEU A 278 -43.52 -36.86 -8.11
N ALA A 279 -44.25 -37.97 -8.06
CA ALA A 279 -44.91 -38.53 -9.24
C ALA A 279 -46.01 -37.59 -9.76
N THR A 280 -46.07 -37.42 -11.07
CA THR A 280 -47.25 -36.91 -11.77
C THR A 280 -48.39 -37.94 -11.67
N GLN A 281 -49.62 -37.53 -12.00
CA GLN A 281 -50.75 -38.45 -12.02
C GLN A 281 -50.53 -39.60 -13.02
N ALA A 282 -50.07 -39.29 -14.23
CA ALA A 282 -49.80 -40.31 -15.25
C ALA A 282 -48.71 -41.31 -14.81
N GLU A 283 -47.64 -40.83 -14.17
CA GLU A 283 -46.59 -41.70 -13.61
C GLU A 283 -47.13 -42.59 -12.48
N ALA A 284 -47.99 -42.04 -11.62
CA ALA A 284 -48.61 -42.79 -10.53
C ALA A 284 -49.59 -43.86 -11.03
N GLU A 285 -50.40 -43.54 -12.04
CA GLU A 285 -51.32 -44.46 -12.70
C GLU A 285 -50.58 -45.52 -13.53
N SER A 286 -49.40 -45.21 -14.08
CA SER A 286 -48.59 -46.17 -14.82
C SER A 286 -47.83 -47.14 -13.91
N GLY A 287 -47.41 -46.71 -12.72
CA GLY A 287 -46.78 -47.59 -11.72
C GLY A 287 -45.40 -48.17 -12.10
N THR A 288 -44.68 -47.58 -13.05
CA THR A 288 -43.43 -48.14 -13.60
C THR A 288 -42.13 -47.56 -13.02
N SER A 289 -42.20 -46.46 -12.26
CA SER A 289 -41.02 -45.74 -11.77
C SER A 289 -40.66 -46.07 -10.32
N ASN A 290 -39.41 -46.48 -10.09
CA ASN A 290 -38.81 -46.62 -8.75
C ASN A 290 -38.04 -45.36 -8.30
N ALA A 291 -38.10 -44.27 -9.07
CA ALA A 291 -37.32 -43.04 -8.83
C ALA A 291 -38.22 -41.82 -8.58
N LYS A 292 -39.40 -42.03 -7.97
CA LYS A 292 -40.39 -40.99 -7.65
C LYS A 292 -41.02 -41.25 -6.29
N TYR A 293 -41.40 -40.18 -5.60
CA TYR A 293 -42.21 -40.28 -4.38
C TYR A 293 -43.71 -40.16 -4.68
N MET A 294 -44.51 -40.96 -3.96
CA MET A 294 -45.96 -40.96 -4.04
C MET A 294 -46.54 -40.05 -2.94
N THR A 295 -47.51 -39.19 -3.28
CA THR A 295 -48.31 -38.47 -2.27
C THR A 295 -49.62 -39.24 -2.00
N PRO A 296 -50.33 -39.01 -0.88
CA PRO A 296 -51.61 -39.65 -0.61
C PRO A 296 -52.63 -39.49 -1.76
N LEU A 297 -52.64 -38.34 -2.43
CA LEU A 297 -53.47 -38.10 -3.60
C LEU A 297 -53.07 -39.00 -4.78
N ARG A 298 -51.78 -39.11 -5.07
CA ARG A 298 -51.27 -39.93 -6.17
C ARG A 298 -51.51 -41.42 -5.90
N THR A 299 -51.37 -41.87 -4.65
CA THR A 299 -51.78 -43.21 -4.22
C THR A 299 -53.26 -43.44 -4.47
N LYS A 300 -54.13 -42.49 -4.08
CA LYS A 300 -55.57 -42.57 -4.35
C LYS A 300 -55.86 -42.67 -5.85
N GLN A 301 -55.20 -41.86 -6.68
CA GLN A 301 -55.40 -41.87 -8.13
C GLN A 301 -54.95 -43.20 -8.77
N ALA A 302 -53.80 -43.74 -8.35
CA ALA A 302 -53.37 -45.07 -8.79
C ALA A 302 -54.37 -46.16 -8.37
N ILE A 303 -54.84 -46.15 -7.11
CA ILE A 303 -55.86 -47.08 -6.62
C ILE A 303 -57.17 -46.91 -7.40
N ASP A 304 -57.63 -45.69 -7.64
CA ASP A 304 -58.86 -45.42 -8.39
C ASP A 304 -58.77 -45.90 -9.85
N LYS A 305 -57.56 -45.91 -10.43
CA LYS A 305 -57.31 -46.40 -11.78
C LYS A 305 -57.35 -47.93 -11.85
N PHE A 306 -56.84 -48.61 -10.83
CA PHE A 306 -56.73 -50.08 -10.79
C PHE A 306 -57.88 -50.77 -10.06
N LYS A 307 -58.72 -50.04 -9.31
CA LYS A 307 -59.87 -50.64 -8.64
C LYS A 307 -60.87 -51.13 -9.69
N PRO A 308 -61.34 -52.38 -9.61
CA PRO A 308 -62.48 -52.84 -10.37
C PRO A 308 -63.70 -52.00 -9.97
N THR A 309 -64.32 -51.33 -10.93
CA THR A 309 -65.58 -50.60 -10.73
C THR A 309 -66.79 -51.43 -11.13
N LYS A 310 -66.53 -52.49 -11.90
CA LYS A 310 -67.52 -53.43 -12.42
C LYS A 310 -67.10 -54.85 -12.10
N MET A 311 -68.09 -55.71 -11.91
CA MET A 311 -67.86 -57.13 -11.63
C MET A 311 -67.29 -57.85 -12.87
N SER A 312 -67.45 -57.28 -14.08
CA SER A 312 -66.77 -57.74 -15.30
C SER A 312 -65.26 -57.47 -15.35
N GLU A 313 -64.75 -56.54 -14.53
CA GLU A 313 -63.34 -56.12 -14.52
C GLU A 313 -62.49 -56.93 -13.52
N LEU A 314 -63.14 -57.75 -12.69
CA LEU A 314 -62.45 -58.71 -11.86
C LEU A 314 -61.96 -59.84 -12.76
N GLU A 315 -60.64 -59.95 -12.93
CA GLU A 315 -60.05 -61.16 -13.48
C GLU A 315 -60.48 -62.34 -12.59
N ASN A 316 -60.93 -63.43 -13.21
CA ASN A 316 -61.29 -64.67 -12.52
C ASN A 316 -60.03 -65.29 -11.90
N ASP A 317 -59.54 -64.70 -10.81
CA ASP A 317 -58.38 -65.19 -10.07
C ASP A 317 -58.80 -66.19 -8.97
N ILE A 318 -59.99 -66.77 -9.14
CA ILE A 318 -60.31 -68.07 -8.54
C ILE A 318 -59.68 -69.08 -9.50
N GLY A 319 -58.46 -69.49 -9.17
CA GLY A 319 -57.56 -70.28 -10.02
C GLY A 319 -58.22 -71.38 -10.85
N ALA A 320 -57.55 -71.74 -11.94
CA ALA A 320 -57.93 -72.59 -13.07
C ALA A 320 -58.52 -74.00 -12.79
N GLY A 321 -59.24 -74.23 -11.69
CA GLY A 321 -59.97 -75.45 -11.39
C GLY A 321 -61.26 -75.16 -10.62
N GLY A 322 -62.36 -74.94 -11.35
CA GLY A 322 -63.71 -75.29 -10.86
C GLY A 322 -64.59 -74.18 -10.26
N GLY A 323 -64.22 -72.90 -10.35
CA GLY A 323 -65.04 -71.79 -9.86
C GLY A 323 -66.20 -71.38 -10.80
N ILE A 324 -67.33 -70.99 -10.19
CA ILE A 324 -68.59 -70.50 -10.79
C ILE A 324 -68.36 -69.66 -12.06
N LYS A 325 -69.00 -70.05 -13.18
CA LYS A 325 -68.96 -69.27 -14.44
C LYS A 325 -69.82 -68.01 -14.29
N ILE A 326 -69.19 -66.88 -13.96
CA ILE A 326 -69.85 -65.57 -14.04
C ILE A 326 -69.88 -65.16 -15.52
N THR A 327 -71.04 -65.31 -16.16
CA THR A 327 -71.25 -64.90 -17.56
C THR A 327 -71.91 -63.53 -17.60
N THR A 328 -71.19 -62.50 -18.05
CA THR A 328 -71.75 -61.16 -18.23
C THR A 328 -72.45 -61.07 -19.59
N SER A 329 -73.77 -60.82 -19.58
CA SER A 329 -74.57 -60.69 -20.81
C SER A 329 -75.64 -59.61 -20.61
N PRO A 330 -75.84 -58.67 -21.57
CA PRO A 330 -76.86 -57.62 -21.46
C PRO A 330 -78.29 -58.17 -21.49
N THR A 331 -78.47 -59.40 -21.96
CA THR A 331 -79.73 -60.15 -22.00
C THR A 331 -79.63 -61.41 -21.16
N ALA A 332 -80.69 -61.73 -20.42
CA ALA A 332 -80.76 -62.92 -19.59
C ALA A 332 -80.49 -64.19 -20.44
N PRO A 333 -79.60 -65.10 -20.01
CA PRO A 333 -79.33 -66.34 -20.73
C PRO A 333 -80.59 -67.20 -20.84
N SER A 334 -80.80 -67.83 -21.98
CA SER A 334 -81.93 -68.73 -22.22
C SER A 334 -81.85 -70.06 -21.46
N SER A 335 -80.70 -70.35 -20.84
CA SER A 335 -80.46 -71.56 -20.04
C SER A 335 -79.42 -71.27 -18.96
N ILE A 336 -79.82 -71.36 -17.69
CA ILE A 336 -78.93 -71.27 -16.53
C ILE A 336 -78.87 -72.63 -15.82
N SER A 337 -77.69 -73.09 -15.41
CA SER A 337 -77.54 -74.32 -14.63
C SER A 337 -77.74 -74.03 -13.14
N PRO A 338 -78.19 -75.01 -12.32
CA PRO A 338 -78.26 -74.82 -10.87
C PRO A 338 -76.89 -74.42 -10.29
N GLY A 339 -76.81 -73.23 -9.69
CA GLY A 339 -75.57 -72.65 -9.16
C GLY A 339 -74.94 -71.56 -10.04
N ASP A 340 -75.43 -71.35 -11.26
CA ASP A 340 -75.01 -70.23 -12.10
C ASP A 340 -75.66 -68.93 -11.61
N PHE A 341 -74.86 -67.86 -11.53
CA PHE A 341 -75.34 -66.52 -11.21
C PHE A 341 -75.23 -65.63 -12.44
N TRP A 342 -76.35 -65.04 -12.84
CA TRP A 342 -76.41 -63.99 -13.86
C TRP A 342 -76.81 -62.67 -13.23
N TYR A 343 -76.17 -61.59 -13.66
CA TYR A 343 -76.56 -60.24 -13.33
C TYR A 343 -76.46 -59.35 -14.58
N LYS A 344 -77.29 -58.31 -14.61
CA LYS A 344 -77.26 -57.28 -15.64
C LYS A 344 -76.58 -56.04 -15.06
N GLU A 345 -75.50 -55.59 -15.69
CA GLU A 345 -74.95 -54.28 -15.37
C GLU A 345 -75.93 -53.19 -15.85
N VAL A 346 -76.34 -52.33 -14.92
CA VAL A 346 -77.09 -51.11 -15.24
C VAL A 346 -76.03 -50.01 -15.39
N GLN A 347 -76.03 -49.30 -16.52
CA GLN A 347 -75.08 -48.23 -16.81
C GLN A 347 -75.20 -47.07 -15.83
#